data_AF-A0A959B9V3-F1
#
_entry.id   AF-A0A959B9V3-F1
#
_cell.length_a   1.000
_cell.length_b   1.000
_cell.length_c   1.000
_cell.angle_alpha   90.00
_cell.angle_beta   90.00
_cell.angle_gamma   90.00
#
_symmetry.space_group_name_H-M   'P 1'
#
loop_
_entity.id
_entity.type
_entity.pdbx_description
1 polymer ?
#
loop_
_entity_poly.entity_id
_entity_poly.type
_entity_poly.pdbx_seq_one_letter_code
_entity_poly.pdbx_strand_id
1 'polypeptide(L)'
;MKYLYRFAMLLLALAGCQSAEDTPERIAQDICDCMRPLAQSYEGVKAAAGRNDLDALHRYAEEMERLMSKCGEKIEAKYGALEGARGEQVKAAMQQTCPDIVATINEAEAEFIK
;
A
#
# COMPACT_ATOMS: atom_id res chain seq x y z
N MET A 1 -46.10 28.61 -10.47
CA MET A 1 -45.03 28.85 -9.46
C MET A 1 -44.93 27.79 -8.35
N LYS A 2 -45.65 26.65 -8.41
CA LYS A 2 -45.55 25.56 -7.41
C LYS A 2 -44.60 24.42 -7.80
N TYR A 3 -44.20 24.34 -9.07
CA TYR A 3 -43.35 23.27 -9.59
C TYR A 3 -41.84 23.56 -9.50
N LEU A 4 -41.45 24.83 -9.34
CA LEU A 4 -40.04 25.23 -9.18
C LEU A 4 -39.44 24.78 -7.84
N TYR A 5 -40.25 24.70 -6.78
CA TYR A 5 -39.77 24.29 -5.45
C TYR A 5 -39.54 22.77 -5.33
N ARG A 6 -40.23 21.96 -6.15
CA ARG A 6 -40.06 20.49 -6.16
C ARG A 6 -38.80 20.05 -6.89
N PHE A 7 -38.34 20.82 -7.88
CA PHE A 7 -37.09 20.53 -8.60
C PHE A 7 -35.84 20.92 -7.80
N ALA A 8 -35.94 21.96 -6.96
CA ALA A 8 -34.83 22.42 -6.11
C ALA A 8 -34.48 21.45 -4.96
N MET A 9 -35.42 20.62 -4.50
CA MET A 9 -35.19 19.65 -3.42
C MET A 9 -34.54 18.34 -3.89
N LEU A 10 -34.59 18.04 -5.20
CA LEU A 10 -34.01 16.81 -5.76
C LEU A 10 -32.51 16.96 -6.08
N LEU A 11 -32.03 18.18 -6.28
CA LEU A 11 -30.63 18.47 -6.61
C LEU A 11 -29.71 18.53 -5.37
N LEU A 12 -30.27 18.64 -4.15
CA LEU A 12 -29.49 18.60 -2.91
C LEU A 12 -29.14 17.18 -2.44
N ALA A 13 -29.71 16.13 -3.06
CA ALA A 13 -29.46 14.74 -2.69
C ALA A 13 -28.23 14.11 -3.40
N LEU A 14 -27.65 14.79 -4.40
CA LEU A 14 -26.51 14.28 -5.17
C LEU A 14 -25.15 14.82 -4.67
N ALA A 15 -25.14 15.66 -3.64
CA ALA A 15 -23.92 16.17 -3.02
C ALA A 15 -23.33 15.23 -1.94
N GLY A 16 -23.92 14.04 -1.73
CA GLY A 16 -23.49 13.06 -0.73
C GLY A 16 -22.60 11.92 -1.26
N CYS A 17 -22.25 11.90 -2.55
CA CYS A 17 -21.40 10.86 -3.14
C CYS A 17 -19.96 11.36 -3.34
N GLN A 18 -19.25 11.62 -2.24
CA GLN A 18 -17.82 11.94 -2.32
C GLN A 18 -17.05 11.50 -1.07
N SER A 19 -17.17 10.23 -0.72
CA SER A 19 -16.08 9.53 -0.03
C SER A 19 -16.22 8.06 -0.38
N ALA A 20 -15.39 7.57 -1.30
CA ALA A 20 -15.01 6.17 -1.24
C ALA A 20 -14.41 5.98 0.16
N GLU A 21 -15.12 5.30 1.07
CA GLU A 21 -14.65 5.11 2.44
C GLU A 21 -13.25 4.49 2.42
N ASP A 22 -12.36 4.96 3.28
CA ASP A 22 -11.02 4.41 3.48
C ASP A 22 -11.12 3.03 4.16
N THR A 23 -11.71 2.06 3.46
CA THR A 23 -11.88 0.71 3.99
C THR A 23 -10.52 0.02 4.10
N PRO A 24 -10.36 -0.90 5.06
CA PRO A 24 -9.12 -1.65 5.21
C PRO A 24 -8.66 -2.33 3.92
N GLU A 25 -9.59 -2.83 3.09
CA GLU A 25 -9.31 -3.48 1.81
C GLU A 25 -8.77 -2.50 0.78
N ARG A 26 -9.32 -1.28 0.72
CA ARG A 26 -8.86 -0.25 -0.22
C ARG A 26 -7.46 0.24 0.14
N ILE A 27 -7.21 0.44 1.44
CA ILE A 27 -5.89 0.81 1.96
C ILE A 27 -4.89 -0.32 1.70
N ALA A 28 -5.27 -1.56 2.01
CA ALA A 28 -4.46 -2.74 1.76
C ALA A 28 -4.08 -2.84 0.28
N GLN A 29 -5.03 -2.70 -0.64
CA GLN A 29 -4.76 -2.69 -2.08
C GLN A 29 -3.74 -1.62 -2.47
N ASP A 30 -3.87 -0.41 -1.94
CA ASP A 30 -2.92 0.67 -2.23
C ASP A 30 -1.52 0.39 -1.65
N ILE A 31 -1.43 -0.18 -0.45
CA ILE A 31 -0.15 -0.62 0.12
C ILE A 31 0.45 -1.74 -0.74
N CYS A 32 -0.34 -2.75 -1.11
CA CYS A 32 0.08 -3.85 -1.97
C CYS A 32 0.65 -3.33 -3.30
N ASP A 33 -0.06 -2.44 -3.99
CA ASP A 33 0.39 -1.87 -5.26
C ASP A 33 1.66 -1.04 -5.09
N CYS A 34 1.80 -0.38 -3.95
CA CYS A 34 2.96 0.42 -3.61
C CYS A 34 4.19 -0.43 -3.25
N MET A 35 3.98 -1.58 -2.63
CA MET A 35 5.04 -2.53 -2.23
C MET A 35 5.43 -3.51 -3.35
N ARG A 36 4.62 -3.66 -4.40
CA ARG A 36 4.94 -4.51 -5.55
C ARG A 36 6.32 -4.25 -6.18
N PRO A 37 6.75 -3.00 -6.46
CA PRO A 37 8.10 -2.76 -6.97
C PRO A 37 9.18 -3.16 -5.96
N LEU A 38 8.92 -3.02 -4.66
CA LEU A 38 9.86 -3.44 -3.62
C LEU A 38 10.08 -4.96 -3.65
N ALA A 39 9.00 -5.74 -3.77
CA ALA A 39 9.09 -7.19 -3.89
C ALA A 39 9.90 -7.61 -5.13
N GLN A 40 9.77 -6.88 -6.25
CA GLN A 40 10.58 -7.13 -7.45
C GLN A 40 12.07 -6.80 -7.22
N SER A 41 12.39 -5.69 -6.55
CA SER A 41 13.78 -5.35 -6.20
C SER A 41 14.38 -6.40 -5.25
N TYR A 42 13.60 -6.97 -4.34
CA TYR A 42 14.05 -8.05 -3.45
C TYR A 42 14.42 -9.34 -4.19
N GLU A 43 13.64 -9.74 -5.20
CA GLU A 43 14.04 -10.84 -6.09
C GLU A 43 15.35 -10.53 -6.84
N GLY A 44 15.56 -9.26 -7.19
CA GLY A 44 16.83 -8.75 -7.72
C GLY A 44 18.00 -8.93 -6.76
N VAL A 45 17.79 -8.66 -5.47
CA VAL A 45 18.77 -8.91 -4.39
C VAL A 45 19.12 -10.40 -4.33
N LYS A 46 18.12 -11.29 -4.26
CA LYS A 46 18.36 -12.74 -4.21
C LYS A 46 19.16 -13.24 -5.43
N ALA A 47 18.81 -12.76 -6.62
CA ALA A 47 19.53 -13.12 -7.84
C ALA A 47 20.97 -12.58 -7.86
N ALA A 48 21.20 -11.36 -7.38
CA ALA A 48 22.53 -10.76 -7.28
C ALA A 48 23.40 -11.46 -6.24
N ALA A 49 22.83 -11.80 -5.07
CA ALA A 49 23.48 -12.57 -4.02
C ALA A 49 23.95 -13.92 -4.53
N GLY A 50 23.11 -14.65 -5.27
CA GLY A 50 23.47 -15.93 -5.89
C GLY A 50 24.63 -15.83 -6.89
N ARG A 51 24.89 -14.64 -7.45
CA ARG A 51 26.03 -14.38 -8.35
C ARG A 51 27.24 -13.71 -7.68
N ASN A 52 27.17 -13.40 -6.38
CA ASN A 52 28.13 -12.56 -5.68
C ASN A 52 28.37 -11.20 -6.35
N ASP A 53 27.32 -10.64 -6.95
CA ASP A 53 27.35 -9.36 -7.67
C ASP A 53 27.11 -8.21 -6.69
N LEU A 54 28.19 -7.77 -6.02
CA LEU A 54 28.14 -6.77 -4.95
C LEU A 54 27.62 -5.40 -5.44
N ASP A 55 27.95 -5.02 -6.67
CA ASP A 55 27.47 -3.76 -7.25
C ASP A 55 25.97 -3.79 -7.48
N ALA A 56 25.42 -4.91 -7.95
CA ALA A 56 23.98 -5.08 -8.07
C ALA A 56 23.28 -5.11 -6.72
N LEU A 57 23.86 -5.78 -5.72
CA LEU A 57 23.32 -5.80 -4.35
C LEU A 57 23.20 -4.39 -3.78
N HIS A 58 24.24 -3.57 -3.92
CA HIS A 58 24.22 -2.20 -3.42
C HIS A 58 23.12 -1.37 -4.10
N ARG A 59 23.02 -1.44 -5.44
CA ARG A 59 21.97 -0.73 -6.19
C ARG A 59 20.56 -1.13 -5.77
N TYR A 60 20.31 -2.43 -5.60
CA TYR A 60 19.00 -2.90 -5.17
C TYR A 60 18.68 -2.50 -3.73
N ALA A 61 19.65 -2.52 -2.83
CA ALA A 61 19.46 -2.05 -1.46
C ALA A 61 19.06 -0.56 -1.41
N GLU A 62 19.77 0.31 -2.15
CA GLU A 62 19.43 1.74 -2.27
C GLU A 62 18.04 1.95 -2.89
N GLU A 63 17.72 1.17 -3.92
CA GLU A 63 16.40 1.22 -4.54
C GLU A 63 15.29 0.83 -3.56
N MET A 64 15.51 -0.24 -2.79
CA MET A 64 14.55 -0.73 -1.80
C MET A 64 14.29 0.30 -0.70
N GLU A 65 15.35 0.91 -0.13
CA GLU A 65 15.20 1.97 0.88
C GLU A 65 14.36 3.14 0.34
N ARG A 66 14.67 3.59 -0.87
CA ARG A 66 13.93 4.67 -1.55
C ARG A 66 12.47 4.29 -1.80
N LEU A 67 12.19 3.04 -2.19
CA LEU A 67 10.82 2.57 -2.45
C LEU A 67 10.03 2.47 -1.15
N MET A 68 10.61 1.94 -0.07
CA MET A 68 9.96 1.83 1.23
C MET A 68 9.60 3.22 1.79
N SER A 69 10.55 4.16 1.79
CA SER A 69 10.32 5.54 2.25
C SER A 69 9.21 6.21 1.44
N LYS A 70 9.29 6.20 0.11
CA LYS A 70 8.25 6.77 -0.76
C LYS A 70 6.89 6.12 -0.55
N CYS A 71 6.87 4.82 -0.27
CA CYS A 71 5.64 4.10 -0.05
C CYS A 71 4.99 4.50 1.27
N GLY A 72 5.76 4.52 2.36
CA GLY A 72 5.31 4.97 3.67
C GLY A 72 4.77 6.40 3.62
N GLU A 73 5.54 7.33 3.04
CA GLU A 73 5.12 8.73 2.89
C GLU A 73 3.81 8.88 2.11
N LYS A 74 3.66 8.14 1.01
CA LYS A 74 2.45 8.18 0.19
C LYS A 74 1.22 7.65 0.94
N ILE A 75 1.38 6.55 1.67
CA ILE A 75 0.29 5.92 2.42
C ILE A 75 -0.10 6.79 3.61
N GLU A 76 0.87 7.32 4.37
CA GLU A 76 0.63 8.23 5.49
C GLU A 76 -0.01 9.54 5.02
N ALA A 77 0.47 10.14 3.93
CA ALA A 77 -0.13 11.36 3.39
C ALA A 77 -1.58 11.16 2.93
N LYS A 78 -1.93 9.95 2.47
CA LYS A 78 -3.28 9.65 1.97
C LYS A 78 -4.24 9.21 3.06
N TYR A 79 -3.77 8.39 4.01
CA TYR A 79 -4.63 7.69 4.97
C TYR A 79 -4.35 8.08 6.43
N GLY A 80 -3.30 8.84 6.70
CA GLY A 80 -2.79 9.13 8.04
C GLY A 80 -2.06 7.93 8.64
N ALA A 81 -1.73 8.04 9.93
CA ALA A 81 -1.10 6.96 10.68
C ALA A 81 -2.00 5.72 10.76
N LEU A 82 -1.44 4.56 10.37
CA LEU A 82 -2.10 3.26 10.43
C LEU A 82 -1.69 2.51 11.71
N GLU A 83 -2.21 2.96 12.85
CA GLU A 83 -1.86 2.44 14.17
C GLU A 83 -3.03 1.68 14.84
N GLY A 84 -2.69 0.90 15.86
CA GLY A 84 -3.66 0.15 16.67
C GLY A 84 -4.56 -0.76 15.82
N ALA A 85 -5.85 -0.79 16.16
CA ALA A 85 -6.84 -1.64 15.50
C ALA A 85 -6.96 -1.38 13.99
N ARG A 86 -6.71 -0.15 13.52
CA ARG A 86 -6.78 0.18 12.09
C ARG A 86 -5.61 -0.46 11.34
N GLY A 87 -4.41 -0.37 11.89
CA GLY A 87 -3.23 -1.04 11.32
C GLY A 87 -3.40 -2.56 11.26
N GLU A 88 -3.96 -3.17 12.30
CA GLU A 88 -4.24 -4.62 12.33
C GLU A 88 -5.25 -5.04 11.26
N GLN A 89 -6.33 -4.28 11.08
CA GLN A 89 -7.33 -4.55 10.04
C GLN A 89 -6.74 -4.44 8.64
N VAL A 90 -5.91 -3.43 8.39
CA VAL A 90 -5.22 -3.27 7.10
C VAL A 90 -4.23 -4.41 6.87
N LYS A 91 -3.46 -4.82 7.89
CA LYS A 91 -2.53 -5.96 7.80
C LYS A 91 -3.28 -7.25 7.47
N ALA A 92 -4.42 -7.50 8.12
CA ALA A 92 -5.27 -8.66 7.82
C ALA A 92 -5.84 -8.59 6.39
N ALA A 93 -6.29 -7.42 5.94
CA ALA A 93 -6.76 -7.21 4.58
C ALA A 93 -5.65 -7.41 3.53
N MET A 94 -4.41 -7.02 3.83
CA MET A 94 -3.26 -7.27 2.94
C MET A 94 -3.00 -8.76 2.74
N GLN A 95 -3.13 -9.59 3.79
CA GLN A 95 -2.98 -11.04 3.68
C GLN A 95 -3.97 -11.67 2.69
N GLN A 96 -5.17 -11.08 2.57
CA GLN A 96 -6.19 -11.53 1.62
C GLN A 96 -6.00 -10.93 0.23
N THR A 97 -5.50 -9.70 0.16
CA THR A 97 -5.41 -8.91 -1.08
C THR A 97 -4.15 -9.21 -1.90
N CYS A 98 -2.99 -9.31 -1.23
CA CYS A 98 -1.69 -9.57 -1.86
C CYS A 98 -0.86 -10.58 -1.03
N PRO A 99 -1.28 -11.85 -0.95
CA PRO A 99 -0.58 -12.85 -0.15
C PRO A 99 0.87 -13.09 -0.61
N ASP A 100 1.16 -12.90 -1.89
CA ASP A 100 2.50 -12.97 -2.48
C ASP A 100 3.43 -11.89 -1.93
N ILE A 101 2.99 -10.63 -1.93
CA ILE A 101 3.77 -9.51 -1.42
C ILE A 101 3.99 -9.65 0.09
N VAL A 102 2.95 -10.07 0.82
CA VAL A 102 3.06 -10.34 2.26
C VAL A 102 4.07 -11.46 2.52
N ALA A 103 4.08 -12.51 1.70
CA ALA A 103 5.07 -13.58 1.83
C ALA A 103 6.50 -13.06 1.62
N THR A 104 6.73 -12.22 0.60
CA THR A 104 8.04 -11.59 0.36
C THR A 104 8.49 -10.70 1.53
N ILE A 105 7.57 -9.92 2.11
CA ILE A 105 7.90 -9.08 3.28
C ILE A 105 8.31 -9.95 4.47
N ASN A 106 7.54 -11.01 4.76
CA ASN A 106 7.85 -11.92 5.86
C ASN A 106 9.17 -12.67 5.63
N GLU A 107 9.48 -13.06 4.39
CA GLU A 107 10.76 -13.68 4.01
C GLU A 107 11.92 -12.71 4.29
N ALA A 108 11.81 -11.47 3.80
CA ALA A 108 12.81 -10.44 4.03
C ALA A 108 13.02 -10.19 5.54
N GLU A 109 11.95 -10.01 6.32
CA GLU A 109 12.05 -9.84 7.78
C GLU A 109 12.77 -11.02 8.46
N ALA A 110 12.47 -12.26 8.04
CA ALA A 110 13.10 -13.46 8.59
C ALA A 110 14.60 -13.56 8.26
N GLU A 111 15.04 -12.99 7.14
CA GLU A 111 16.44 -12.91 6.76
C GLU A 111 17.21 -11.84 7.55
N PHE A 112 16.57 -10.71 7.89
CA PHE A 112 17.21 -9.63 8.67
C PHE A 112 17.30 -9.89 10.18
N ILE A 113 16.55 -10.85 10.72
CA ILE A 113 16.56 -11.19 12.16
C ILE A 113 17.55 -12.33 12.49
N LYS A 114 18.17 -12.95 11.47
CA LYS A 114 19.24 -13.96 11.64
C LYS A 114 20.62 -13.35 11.72
#